data_AF-A0ABD0B928-F1
#
_entry.id   AF-A0ABD0B928-F1
#
_cell.length_a   1.000
_cell.length_b   1.000
_cell.length_c   1.000
_cell.angle_alpha   90.00
_cell.angle_beta   90.00
_cell.angle_gamma   90.00
#
_symmetry.space_group_name_H-M   'P 1'
#
loop_
_entity.id
_entity.type
_entity.pdbx_description
1 polymer ?
#
loop_
_entity_poly.entity_id
_entity_poly.type
_entity_poly.pdbx_seq_one_letter_code
_entity_poly.pdbx_strand_id
1 'polypeptide(L)'
;MQALSSWASGYPGADLDTLAGTMQMFCYLRLLMWLAPLCCMLMLANQTMAATSAEARSDMVRQTVLDILSYTRWPSEPARLRLCITAPTEYASSLLTIERQANGRPVEVHHYDMDDESLIQRCDVIYLGVLAPAQRLSLFERLRGHAILSISEQSRECIADAVFCLKAGEERVRFRVNLDALVRSGVRVHPAVLKLARADEEVR
;
A
#
# COMPACT_ATOMS: atom_id res chain seq x y z
N MET A 1 -83.92 -26.56 55.30
CA MET A 1 -82.69 -26.18 56.02
C MET A 1 -81.60 -26.07 54.96
N GLN A 2 -81.34 -24.90 54.35
CA GLN A 2 -80.38 -23.85 54.78
C GLN A 2 -79.00 -24.45 55.10
N ALA A 3 -77.86 -24.06 54.50
CA ALA A 3 -77.34 -22.73 54.13
C ALA A 3 -76.39 -22.84 52.89
N LEU A 4 -76.25 -21.88 51.95
CA LEU A 4 -75.48 -20.60 51.99
C LEU A 4 -74.09 -20.79 52.66
N SER A 5 -72.92 -20.40 52.14
CA SER A 5 -72.52 -19.31 51.25
C SER A 5 -71.03 -19.49 50.83
N SER A 6 -70.59 -18.85 49.74
CA SER A 6 -69.66 -17.69 49.71
C SER A 6 -68.23 -17.99 49.28
N TRP A 7 -67.73 -17.10 48.42
CA TRP A 7 -66.46 -17.11 47.72
C TRP A 7 -65.27 -16.77 48.62
N ALA A 8 -64.08 -17.25 48.25
CA ALA A 8 -62.82 -16.66 48.64
C ALA A 8 -61.84 -16.71 47.47
N SER A 9 -61.69 -15.57 46.81
CA SER A 9 -60.65 -15.21 45.86
C SER A 9 -59.27 -15.26 46.51
N GLY A 10 -58.33 -16.02 45.92
CA GLY A 10 -56.90 -15.98 46.25
C GLY A 10 -56.09 -15.51 45.04
N TYR A 11 -55.43 -14.37 45.19
CA TYR A 11 -54.61 -13.67 44.21
C TYR A 11 -53.39 -14.47 43.70
N PRO A 12 -52.86 -14.17 42.50
CA PRO A 12 -51.65 -14.80 41.98
C PRO A 12 -50.40 -14.30 42.72
N GLY A 13 -49.53 -15.21 43.14
CA GLY A 13 -48.18 -14.91 43.58
C GLY A 13 -47.37 -14.40 42.39
N ALA A 14 -46.89 -13.16 42.46
CA ALA A 14 -45.91 -12.63 41.53
C ALA A 14 -44.53 -13.22 41.87
N ASP A 15 -43.96 -13.96 40.92
CA ASP A 15 -42.64 -14.59 40.99
C ASP A 15 -41.54 -13.56 41.27
N LEU A 16 -40.76 -13.79 42.34
CA LEU A 16 -39.61 -12.96 42.72
C LEU A 16 -38.37 -13.23 41.83
N ASP A 17 -38.31 -14.39 41.16
CA ASP A 17 -37.16 -14.85 40.38
C ASP A 17 -37.08 -14.21 38.97
N THR A 18 -38.22 -13.79 38.40
CA THR A 18 -38.30 -13.10 37.09
C THR A 18 -37.80 -11.66 37.16
N LEU A 19 -37.80 -11.03 38.34
CA LEU A 19 -37.32 -9.65 38.53
C LEU A 19 -35.78 -9.57 38.61
N ALA A 20 -35.12 -10.58 39.15
CA ALA A 20 -33.65 -10.64 39.22
C ALA A 20 -33.01 -10.87 37.82
N GLY A 21 -33.57 -11.77 37.01
CA GLY A 21 -33.08 -12.04 35.66
C GLY A 21 -33.29 -10.87 34.69
N THR A 22 -34.39 -10.11 34.84
CA THR A 22 -34.65 -8.91 34.03
C THR A 22 -33.70 -7.77 34.40
N MET A 23 -33.43 -7.53 35.69
CA MET A 23 -32.44 -6.53 36.13
C MET A 23 -31.02 -6.83 35.62
N GLN A 24 -30.58 -8.09 35.65
CA GLN A 24 -29.28 -8.50 35.12
C GLN A 24 -29.18 -8.22 33.61
N MET A 25 -30.24 -8.55 32.87
CA MET A 25 -30.32 -8.36 31.41
C MET A 25 -30.35 -6.88 31.01
N PHE A 26 -31.05 -6.02 31.76
CA PHE A 26 -31.05 -4.56 31.52
C PHE A 26 -29.68 -3.92 31.82
N CYS A 27 -28.96 -4.41 32.84
CA CYS A 27 -27.60 -3.97 33.12
C CYS A 27 -26.64 -4.33 31.98
N TYR A 28 -26.68 -5.57 31.48
CA TYR A 28 -25.86 -5.97 30.32
C TYR A 28 -26.20 -5.19 29.05
N LEU A 29 -27.49 -4.96 28.76
CA LEU A 29 -27.90 -4.19 27.59
C LEU A 29 -27.42 -2.73 27.65
N ARG A 30 -27.52 -2.11 28.84
CA ARG A 30 -27.00 -0.74 29.07
C ARG A 30 -25.48 -0.68 28.96
N LEU A 31 -24.76 -1.67 29.49
CA LEU A 31 -23.30 -1.76 29.37
C LEU A 31 -22.87 -1.89 27.90
N LEU A 32 -23.53 -2.77 27.14
CA LEU A 32 -23.26 -3.00 25.72
C LEU A 32 -23.54 -1.74 24.88
N MET A 33 -24.63 -1.03 25.21
CA MET A 33 -25.02 0.22 24.54
C MET A 33 -24.03 1.37 24.80
N TRP A 34 -23.26 1.33 25.89
CA TRP A 34 -22.20 2.30 26.20
C TRP A 34 -20.83 1.88 25.64
N LEU A 35 -20.55 0.58 25.53
CA LEU A 35 -19.29 0.07 24.96
C LEU A 35 -19.25 0.12 23.43
N ALA A 36 -20.40 -0.01 22.76
CA ALA A 36 -20.50 0.06 21.30
C ALA A 36 -19.97 1.39 20.69
N PRO A 37 -20.37 2.59 21.15
CA PRO A 37 -19.85 3.84 20.60
C PRO A 37 -18.36 4.03 20.89
N LEU A 38 -17.86 3.57 22.05
CA LEU A 38 -16.44 3.61 22.39
C LEU A 38 -15.61 2.71 21.46
N CYS A 39 -16.12 1.50 21.17
CA CYS A 39 -15.47 0.56 20.25
C CYS A 39 -15.46 1.08 18.81
N CYS A 40 -16.56 1.68 18.34
CA CYS A 40 -16.61 2.34 17.04
C CYS A 40 -15.60 3.49 16.93
N MET A 41 -15.48 4.33 17.98
CA MET A 41 -14.53 5.45 17.99
C MET A 41 -13.07 4.99 17.96
N LEU A 42 -12.74 3.91 18.68
CA LEU A 42 -11.41 3.29 18.65
C LEU A 42 -11.08 2.68 17.26
N MET A 43 -12.05 2.02 16.62
CA MET A 43 -11.88 1.46 15.29
C MET A 43 -11.69 2.56 14.23
N LEU A 44 -12.43 3.66 14.31
CA LEU A 44 -12.28 4.79 13.38
C LEU A 44 -10.91 5.49 13.55
N ALA A 45 -10.43 5.66 14.80
CA ALA A 45 -9.14 6.28 15.06
C ALA A 45 -7.96 5.46 14.50
N ASN A 46 -8.05 4.13 14.51
CA ASN A 46 -6.98 3.28 13.99
C ASN A 46 -6.90 3.31 12.45
N GLN A 47 -8.04 3.42 11.77
CA GLN A 47 -8.11 3.48 10.30
C GLN A 47 -7.49 4.77 9.75
N THR A 48 -7.71 5.91 10.41
CA THR A 48 -7.18 7.21 9.97
C THR A 48 -5.65 7.29 10.11
N MET A 49 -5.08 6.77 11.20
CA MET A 49 -3.63 6.74 11.40
C MET A 49 -2.92 5.81 10.40
N ALA A 50 -3.53 4.69 10.05
CA ALA A 50 -2.97 3.76 9.05
C ALA A 50 -2.98 4.37 7.65
N ALA A 51 -4.07 5.06 7.26
CA ALA A 51 -4.18 5.73 5.98
C ALA A 51 -3.14 6.86 5.82
N THR A 52 -2.99 7.73 6.84
CA THR A 52 -2.01 8.82 6.79
C THR A 52 -0.57 8.33 6.74
N SER A 53 -0.26 7.21 7.41
CA SER A 53 1.06 6.58 7.33
C SER A 53 1.35 6.01 5.94
N ALA A 54 0.37 5.35 5.31
CA ALA A 54 0.52 4.81 3.96
C ALA A 54 0.69 5.94 2.92
N GLU A 55 -0.08 7.02 3.02
CA GLU A 55 0.04 8.21 2.16
C GLU A 55 1.42 8.87 2.30
N ALA A 56 1.91 9.05 3.54
CA ALA A 56 3.24 9.58 3.78
C ALA A 56 4.33 8.71 3.14
N ARG A 57 4.22 7.38 3.24
CA ARG A 57 5.15 6.45 2.58
C ARG A 57 5.08 6.55 1.05
N SER A 58 3.88 6.66 0.48
CA SER A 58 3.70 6.90 -0.96
C SER A 58 4.37 8.20 -1.41
N ASP A 59 4.30 9.27 -0.62
CA ASP A 59 4.97 10.53 -0.93
C ASP A 59 6.50 10.42 -0.90
N MET A 60 7.03 9.67 0.05
CA MET A 60 8.47 9.40 0.13
C MET A 60 8.94 8.52 -1.03
N VAL A 61 8.13 7.55 -1.44
CA VAL A 61 8.37 6.73 -2.65
C VAL A 61 8.36 7.61 -3.88
N ARG A 62 7.38 8.51 -4.01
CA ARG A 62 7.30 9.49 -5.11
C ARG A 62 8.56 10.33 -5.22
N GLN A 63 9.05 10.88 -4.11
CA GLN A 63 10.28 11.65 -4.10
C GLN A 63 11.49 10.80 -4.50
N THR A 64 11.60 9.59 -3.95
CA THR A 64 12.72 8.67 -4.25
C THR A 64 12.74 8.27 -5.73
N VAL A 65 11.58 8.00 -6.32
CA VAL A 65 11.46 7.72 -7.75
C VAL A 65 11.92 8.93 -8.56
N LEU A 66 11.46 10.15 -8.26
CA LEU A 66 11.91 11.37 -8.93
C LEU A 66 13.43 11.56 -8.85
N ASP A 67 14.02 11.28 -7.69
CA ASP A 67 15.46 11.34 -7.48
C ASP A 67 16.18 10.34 -8.37
N ILE A 68 15.78 9.06 -8.37
CA ILE A 68 16.33 8.03 -9.26
C ILE A 68 16.25 8.46 -10.73
N LEU A 69 15.11 9.00 -11.16
CA LEU A 69 14.91 9.47 -12.53
C LEU A 69 15.83 10.64 -12.89
N SER A 70 16.22 11.49 -11.92
CA SER A 70 17.16 12.59 -12.14
C SER A 70 18.59 12.11 -12.45
N TYR A 71 18.96 10.91 -11.98
CA TYR A 71 20.25 10.26 -12.24
C TYR A 71 20.22 9.27 -13.40
N THR A 72 19.05 9.01 -13.99
CA THR A 72 18.90 8.07 -15.11
C THR A 72 18.93 8.81 -16.45
N ARG A 73 19.57 8.20 -17.44
CA ARG A 73 19.68 8.69 -18.81
C ARG A 73 19.33 7.59 -19.79
N TRP A 74 18.55 7.92 -20.80
CA TRP A 74 18.18 7.00 -21.88
C TRP A 74 19.10 7.19 -23.08
N PRO A 75 19.35 6.14 -23.90
CA PRO A 75 20.14 6.27 -25.13
C PRO A 75 19.58 7.32 -26.09
N SER A 76 18.25 7.39 -26.18
CA SER A 76 17.51 8.48 -26.83
C SER A 76 16.57 9.06 -25.78
N GLU A 77 16.82 10.30 -25.37
CA GLU A 77 16.03 10.95 -24.33
C GLU A 77 14.62 11.28 -24.85
N PRO A 78 13.56 10.77 -24.23
CA PRO A 78 12.20 11.08 -24.65
C PRO A 78 11.83 12.52 -24.26
N ALA A 79 11.07 13.21 -25.11
CA ALA A 79 10.58 14.56 -24.83
C ALA A 79 9.64 14.60 -23.62
N ARG A 80 8.91 13.52 -23.40
CA ARG A 80 8.06 13.27 -22.24
C ARG A 80 8.36 11.88 -21.70
N LEU A 81 8.60 11.79 -20.40
CA LEU A 81 8.91 10.52 -19.76
C LEU A 81 7.62 9.78 -19.39
N ARG A 82 7.49 8.53 -19.80
CA ARG A 82 6.31 7.69 -19.54
C ARG A 82 6.64 6.70 -18.42
N LEU A 83 6.02 6.90 -17.27
CA LEU A 83 6.11 6.03 -16.09
C LEU A 83 4.89 5.14 -16.03
N CYS A 84 5.11 3.83 -16.10
CA CYS A 84 4.06 2.84 -16.12
C CYS A 84 4.00 2.09 -14.80
N ILE A 85 2.82 1.99 -14.21
CA ILE A 85 2.56 1.22 -12.99
C ILE A 85 1.91 -0.10 -13.41
N THR A 86 2.45 -1.21 -12.91
CA THR A 86 1.88 -2.53 -13.15
C THR A 86 2.04 -3.44 -11.94
N ALA A 87 1.21 -4.49 -11.91
CA ALA A 87 1.02 -5.40 -10.77
C ALA A 87 0.45 -4.70 -9.52
N PRO A 88 -0.05 -5.47 -8.53
CA PRO A 88 -0.60 -4.88 -7.31
C PRO A 88 0.44 -4.10 -6.52
N THR A 89 0.18 -2.81 -6.29
CA THR A 89 1.08 -1.91 -5.56
C THR A 89 0.48 -1.34 -4.27
N GLU A 90 1.32 -1.11 -3.27
CA GLU A 90 0.99 -0.49 -1.98
C GLU A 90 1.30 1.01 -1.94
N TYR A 91 2.39 1.47 -2.58
CA TYR A 91 2.91 2.85 -2.43
C TYR A 91 2.85 3.68 -3.72
N ALA A 92 2.14 3.21 -4.75
CA ALA A 92 2.11 3.88 -6.05
C ALA A 92 1.14 5.07 -6.12
N SER A 93 0.28 5.29 -5.12
CA SER A 93 -0.79 6.29 -5.17
C SER A 93 -0.26 7.70 -5.46
N SER A 94 0.79 8.12 -4.77
CA SER A 94 1.40 9.44 -4.97
C SER A 94 2.16 9.55 -6.30
N LEU A 95 2.57 8.44 -6.93
CA LEU A 95 3.23 8.49 -8.25
C LEU A 95 2.32 9.12 -9.32
N LEU A 96 1.01 8.92 -9.20
CA LEU A 96 0.02 9.51 -10.12
C LEU A 96 0.01 11.05 -10.11
N THR A 97 0.54 11.67 -9.06
CA THR A 97 0.61 13.13 -8.93
C THR A 97 1.87 13.72 -9.58
N ILE A 98 2.76 12.88 -10.14
CA ILE A 98 3.97 13.34 -10.82
C ILE A 98 3.60 13.95 -12.18
N GLU A 99 3.81 15.26 -12.31
CA GLU A 99 3.62 15.96 -13.60
C GLU A 99 4.94 16.26 -14.31
N ARG A 100 6.02 16.51 -13.55
CA ARG A 100 7.32 16.93 -14.07
C ARG A 100 8.48 16.43 -13.21
N GLN A 101 9.62 16.25 -13.85
CA GLN A 101 10.90 16.08 -13.17
C GLN A 101 11.52 17.44 -12.77
N ALA A 102 12.54 17.39 -11.91
CA ALA A 102 13.29 18.57 -11.47
C ALA A 102 13.95 19.36 -12.62
N ASN A 103 14.29 18.69 -13.73
CA ASN A 103 14.81 19.34 -14.94
C ASN A 103 13.71 19.94 -15.85
N GLY A 104 12.45 19.93 -15.41
CA GLY A 104 11.30 20.46 -16.14
C GLY A 104 10.66 19.51 -17.15
N ARG A 105 11.25 18.34 -17.40
CA ARG A 105 10.72 17.35 -18.36
C ARG A 105 9.34 16.84 -17.88
N PRO A 106 8.30 16.88 -18.73
CA PRO A 106 7.00 16.32 -18.39
C PRO A 106 7.07 14.82 -18.13
N VAL A 107 6.28 14.36 -17.17
CA VAL A 107 6.08 12.94 -16.87
C VAL A 107 4.61 12.61 -17.10
N GLU A 108 4.37 11.45 -17.69
CA GLU A 108 3.05 10.86 -17.85
C GLU A 108 3.02 9.55 -17.10
N VAL A 109 2.00 9.38 -16.26
CA VAL A 109 1.85 8.18 -15.43
C VAL A 109 0.65 7.37 -15.87
N HIS A 110 0.87 6.12 -16.25
CA HIS A 110 -0.16 5.24 -16.80
C HIS A 110 -0.18 3.91 -16.05
N HIS A 111 -1.36 3.31 -15.92
CA HIS A 111 -1.50 1.93 -15.45
C HIS A 111 -1.61 0.99 -16.65
N TYR A 112 -0.90 -0.13 -16.58
CA TYR A 112 -0.99 -1.19 -17.57
C TYR A 112 -1.09 -2.55 -16.89
N ASP A 113 -1.92 -3.42 -17.45
CA ASP A 113 -1.89 -4.84 -17.11
C ASP A 113 -0.57 -5.45 -17.58
N MET A 114 -0.09 -6.47 -16.87
CA MET A 114 1.19 -7.09 -17.19
C MET A 114 1.25 -7.71 -18.59
N ASP A 115 0.11 -8.24 -19.05
CA ASP A 115 0.01 -8.92 -20.34
C ASP A 115 -0.21 -7.94 -21.50
N ASP A 116 -0.38 -6.63 -21.24
CA ASP A 116 -0.49 -5.61 -22.27
C ASP A 116 0.86 -5.40 -22.98
N GLU A 117 0.87 -5.43 -24.32
CA GLU A 117 2.06 -5.15 -25.12
C GLU A 117 2.50 -3.68 -25.02
N SER A 118 1.56 -2.78 -24.74
CA SER A 118 1.81 -1.35 -24.53
C SER A 118 2.81 -1.10 -23.41
N LEU A 119 2.89 -1.99 -22.42
CA LEU A 119 3.86 -1.91 -21.33
C LEU A 119 5.32 -1.89 -21.84
N ILE A 120 5.61 -2.57 -22.94
CA ILE A 120 6.96 -2.63 -23.53
C ILE A 120 7.17 -1.51 -24.56
N GLN A 121 6.12 -1.16 -25.30
CA GLN A 121 6.22 -0.21 -26.42
C GLN A 121 6.10 1.26 -25.98
N ARG A 122 5.43 1.53 -24.87
CA ARG A 122 5.02 2.88 -24.46
C ARG A 122 5.59 3.35 -23.14
N CYS A 123 6.44 2.56 -22.49
CA CYS A 123 6.98 2.90 -21.18
C CYS A 123 8.48 3.17 -21.28
N ASP A 124 8.93 4.22 -20.58
CA ASP A 124 10.36 4.51 -20.40
C ASP A 124 10.83 4.04 -19.01
N VAL A 125 9.89 4.02 -18.06
CA VAL A 125 10.06 3.54 -16.68
C VAL A 125 8.89 2.62 -16.35
N ILE A 126 9.18 1.50 -15.68
CA ILE A 126 8.15 0.62 -15.12
C ILE A 126 8.33 0.53 -13.61
N TYR A 127 7.29 0.92 -12.89
CA TYR A 127 7.11 0.73 -11.46
C TYR A 127 6.30 -0.55 -11.19
N LEU A 128 6.87 -1.44 -10.41
CA LEU A 128 6.43 -2.83 -10.26
C LEU A 128 6.01 -3.11 -8.82
N GLY A 129 4.77 -3.57 -8.68
CA GLY A 129 4.26 -4.15 -7.45
C GLY A 129 4.71 -5.59 -7.21
N VAL A 130 3.85 -6.37 -6.55
CA VAL A 130 4.13 -7.77 -6.21
C VAL A 130 3.89 -8.70 -7.39
N LEU A 131 4.90 -9.52 -7.72
CA LEU A 131 4.87 -10.46 -8.84
C LEU A 131 5.12 -11.90 -8.40
N ALA A 132 4.37 -12.84 -8.96
CA ALA A 132 4.71 -14.25 -8.90
C ALA A 132 5.99 -14.54 -9.72
N PRO A 133 6.81 -15.54 -9.34
CA PRO A 133 8.08 -15.82 -10.03
C PRO A 133 7.94 -16.02 -11.55
N ALA A 134 6.91 -16.73 -12.01
CA ALA A 134 6.68 -16.97 -13.43
C ALA A 134 6.32 -15.70 -14.20
N GLN A 135 5.47 -14.84 -13.63
CA GLN A 135 5.09 -13.55 -14.21
C GLN A 135 6.28 -12.61 -14.29
N ARG A 136 7.11 -12.59 -13.23
CA ARG A 136 8.36 -11.82 -13.21
C ARG A 136 9.28 -12.25 -14.35
N LEU A 137 9.58 -13.54 -14.47
CA LEU A 137 10.46 -14.04 -15.53
C LEU A 137 9.94 -13.66 -16.92
N SER A 138 8.64 -13.87 -17.17
CA SER A 138 8.00 -13.51 -18.45
C SER A 138 8.12 -12.02 -18.78
N LEU A 139 7.83 -11.15 -17.81
CA LEU A 139 7.93 -9.70 -17.99
C LEU A 139 9.36 -9.26 -18.33
N PHE A 140 10.35 -9.74 -17.57
CA PHE A 140 11.73 -9.31 -17.77
C PHE A 140 12.39 -9.91 -19.01
N GLU A 141 11.91 -11.06 -19.51
CA GLU A 141 12.29 -11.54 -20.85
C GLU A 141 11.74 -10.61 -21.94
N ARG A 142 10.49 -10.14 -21.82
CA ARG A 142 9.89 -9.18 -22.78
C ARG A 142 10.58 -7.82 -22.77
N LEU A 143 11.11 -7.38 -21.62
CA LEU A 143 11.83 -6.12 -21.50
C LEU A 143 13.24 -6.15 -22.13
N ARG A 144 13.78 -7.33 -22.45
CA ARG A 144 15.13 -7.43 -23.03
C ARG A 144 15.23 -6.65 -24.34
N GLY A 145 16.35 -5.93 -24.49
CA GLY A 145 16.61 -5.12 -25.69
C GLY A 145 15.90 -3.77 -25.72
N HIS A 146 15.02 -3.47 -24.75
CA HIS A 146 14.37 -2.16 -24.64
C HIS A 146 15.07 -1.32 -23.56
N ALA A 147 15.26 -0.03 -23.84
CA ALA A 147 15.86 0.90 -22.89
C ALA A 147 14.83 1.35 -21.84
N ILE A 148 14.48 0.47 -20.90
CA ILE A 148 13.43 0.69 -19.91
C ILE A 148 14.01 0.55 -18.51
N LEU A 149 13.78 1.57 -17.67
CA LEU A 149 14.15 1.53 -16.26
C LEU A 149 13.11 0.75 -15.44
N SER A 150 13.53 -0.26 -14.69
CA SER A 150 12.63 -1.01 -13.80
C SER A 150 12.85 -0.68 -12.32
N ILE A 151 11.77 -0.36 -11.62
CA ILE A 151 11.74 -0.05 -10.18
C ILE A 151 10.71 -0.97 -9.53
N SER A 152 11.10 -1.75 -8.53
CA SER A 152 10.19 -2.62 -7.77
C SER A 152 10.00 -2.10 -6.36
N GLU A 153 8.76 -2.01 -5.89
CA GLU A 153 8.49 -1.51 -4.53
C GLU A 153 8.57 -2.62 -3.46
N GLN A 154 8.40 -3.88 -3.85
CA GLN A 154 8.47 -5.02 -2.96
C GLN A 154 9.28 -6.15 -3.61
N SER A 155 10.51 -6.35 -3.12
CA SER A 155 11.24 -7.59 -3.32
C SER A 155 11.92 -8.01 -2.03
N ARG A 156 11.42 -9.10 -1.41
CA ARG A 156 11.95 -9.63 -0.14
C ARG A 156 13.46 -9.85 -0.23
N GLU A 157 13.92 -10.35 -1.36
CA GLU A 157 15.35 -10.62 -1.57
C GLU A 157 16.02 -9.69 -2.60
N CYS A 158 15.31 -8.80 -3.31
CA CYS A 158 15.81 -8.15 -4.53
C CYS A 158 16.47 -9.17 -5.46
N ILE A 159 15.81 -10.32 -5.60
CA ILE A 159 16.23 -11.36 -6.53
C ILE A 159 16.01 -10.84 -7.96
N ALA A 160 17.13 -10.36 -8.49
CA ALA A 160 17.65 -10.50 -9.85
C ALA A 160 17.02 -9.80 -11.05
N ASP A 161 15.87 -9.12 -11.00
CA ASP A 161 15.29 -8.63 -12.27
C ASP A 161 15.04 -7.11 -12.37
N ALA A 162 14.61 -6.44 -11.30
CA ALA A 162 14.46 -4.98 -11.31
C ALA A 162 15.80 -4.27 -11.09
N VAL A 163 16.01 -3.11 -11.73
CA VAL A 163 17.22 -2.29 -11.54
C VAL A 163 17.25 -1.73 -10.12
N PHE A 164 16.16 -1.13 -9.68
CA PHE A 164 16.01 -0.59 -8.33
C PHE A 164 14.96 -1.38 -7.54
N CYS A 165 15.30 -1.78 -6.32
CA CYS A 165 14.40 -2.43 -5.39
C CYS A 165 14.20 -1.52 -4.19
N LEU A 166 13.04 -0.90 -4.06
CA LEU A 166 12.70 -0.03 -2.95
C LEU A 166 12.37 -0.85 -1.69
N LYS A 167 12.55 -0.22 -0.54
CA LYS A 167 12.15 -0.67 0.77
C LYS A 167 11.60 0.54 1.52
N ALA A 168 10.28 0.70 1.44
CA ALA A 168 9.58 1.75 2.18
C ALA A 168 9.77 1.50 3.70
N GLY A 169 10.38 2.46 4.38
CA GLY A 169 10.46 2.53 5.84
C GLY A 169 9.52 3.59 6.39
N GLU A 170 9.50 3.74 7.71
CA GLU A 170 8.68 4.76 8.38
C GLU A 170 9.19 6.18 8.14
N GLU A 171 10.52 6.38 8.19
CA GLU A 171 11.13 7.70 8.07
C GLU A 171 11.73 7.99 6.70
N ARG A 172 12.16 6.94 5.98
CA ARG A 172 12.81 7.06 4.66
C ARG A 172 12.60 5.81 3.80
N VAL A 173 12.61 5.99 2.48
CA VAL A 173 12.66 4.89 1.52
C VAL A 173 14.10 4.57 1.22
N ARG A 174 14.49 3.33 1.48
CA ARG A 174 15.80 2.80 1.09
C ARG A 174 15.68 2.04 -0.21
N PHE A 175 16.77 1.84 -0.93
CA PHE A 175 16.75 0.97 -2.10
C PHE A 175 18.07 0.22 -2.30
N ARG A 176 17.96 -0.93 -2.95
CA ARG A 176 19.09 -1.68 -3.49
C ARG A 176 19.14 -1.51 -5.00
N VAL A 177 20.34 -1.65 -5.56
CA VAL A 177 20.56 -1.62 -7.01
C VAL A 177 21.08 -2.96 -7.46
N ASN A 178 20.42 -3.55 -8.46
CA ASN A 178 20.93 -4.72 -9.15
C ASN A 178 21.76 -4.27 -10.36
N LEU A 179 23.07 -4.43 -10.25
CA LEU A 179 24.01 -4.00 -11.30
C LEU A 179 23.90 -4.85 -12.57
N ASP A 180 23.52 -6.12 -12.47
CA ASP A 180 23.31 -6.98 -13.65
C ASP A 180 22.08 -6.52 -14.43
N ALA A 181 20.97 -6.29 -13.73
CA ALA A 181 19.76 -5.73 -14.33
C ALA A 181 20.03 -4.34 -14.95
N LEU A 182 20.83 -3.50 -14.28
CA LEU A 182 21.22 -2.19 -14.82
C LEU A 182 21.95 -2.33 -16.16
N VAL A 183 22.94 -3.22 -16.26
CA VAL A 183 23.69 -3.44 -17.51
C VAL A 183 22.78 -3.92 -18.64
N ARG A 184 21.78 -4.77 -18.33
CA ARG A 184 20.83 -5.31 -19.31
C ARG A 184 19.69 -4.36 -19.67
N SER A 185 19.41 -3.35 -18.84
CA SER A 185 18.30 -2.42 -19.01
C SER A 185 18.45 -1.43 -20.17
N GLY A 186 19.67 -1.28 -20.72
CA GLY A 186 19.95 -0.32 -21.79
C GLY A 186 19.95 1.14 -21.36
N VAL A 187 19.53 1.48 -20.14
CA VAL A 187 19.64 2.82 -19.56
C VAL A 187 20.98 3.02 -18.84
N ARG A 188 21.38 4.28 -18.68
CA ARG A 188 22.58 4.65 -17.92
C ARG A 188 22.17 5.34 -16.63
N VAL A 189 22.76 4.93 -15.52
CA VAL A 189 22.49 5.53 -14.21
C VAL A 189 23.79 6.10 -13.65
N HIS A 190 23.75 7.36 -13.24
CA HIS A 190 24.92 8.04 -12.68
C HIS A 190 25.25 7.47 -11.28
N PRO A 191 26.50 7.06 -10.99
CA PRO A 191 26.87 6.39 -9.74
C PRO A 191 26.57 7.18 -8.46
N ALA A 192 26.43 8.51 -8.54
CA ALA A 192 26.03 9.34 -7.41
C ALA A 192 24.68 8.93 -6.79
N VAL A 193 23.79 8.27 -7.54
CA VAL A 193 22.54 7.71 -7.00
C VAL A 193 22.81 6.72 -5.86
N LEU A 194 23.94 6.02 -5.88
CA LEU A 194 24.31 5.07 -4.83
C LEU A 194 24.60 5.76 -3.49
N LYS A 195 24.90 7.06 -3.50
CA LYS A 195 25.01 7.84 -2.26
C LYS A 195 23.65 7.99 -1.58
N LEU A 196 22.56 8.07 -2.35
CA LEU A 196 21.20 8.04 -1.81
C LEU A 196 20.87 6.69 -1.17
N ALA A 197 21.47 5.61 -1.67
CA ALA A 197 21.33 4.27 -1.08
C ALA A 197 22.21 4.05 0.16
N ARG A 198 23.36 4.75 0.26
CA ARG A 198 24.42 4.50 1.25
C ARG A 198 24.56 5.51 2.38
N ALA A 199 23.92 6.67 2.33
CA ALA A 199 23.96 7.66 3.42
C ALA A 199 23.37 7.14 4.77
N ASP A 200 23.17 5.83 4.89
CA ASP A 200 22.39 5.12 5.89
C ASP A 200 23.16 4.02 6.63
N GLU A 201 24.46 3.80 6.37
CA GLU A 201 25.28 2.87 7.18
C GLU A 201 25.92 3.52 8.42
N GLU A 202 25.91 4.85 8.52
CA GLU A 202 26.58 5.59 9.60
C GLU A 202 25.58 6.28 10.52
N VAL A 203 24.76 5.52 11.23
CA VAL A 203 24.35 5.79 12.63
C VAL A 203 23.96 4.44 13.24
N ARG A 204 24.91 3.80 13.93
CA ARG A 204 24.62 2.77 14.92
C ARG A 204 25.21 3.20 16.25
#